data_AF-A0A316HEP7-F1
#
_entry.id   AF-A0A316HEP7-F1
#
_cell.length_a   1.000
_cell.length_b   1.000
_cell.length_c   1.000
_cell.angle_alpha   90.00
_cell.angle_beta   90.00
_cell.angle_gamma   90.00
#
_symmetry.space_group_name_H-M   'P 1'
#
loop_
_entity.id
_entity.type
_entity.pdbx_description
1 polymer ?
#
loop_
_entity_poly.entity_id
_entity_poly.type
_entity_poly.pdbx_seq_one_letter_code
_entity_poly.pdbx_strand_id
1 'polypeptide(L)'
;MSYPQNKNKLNHMSYLKHPIICFLILLILSSCSVTHYAIGMSESQFKNSEKYNLQLVEETSQHTVYRRIATQDAQMKPLSYYYYYFNNGTLVRTQLIEAPKPDVVLLSK
;
A
#
# COMPACT_ATOMS: atom_id res chain seq x y z
N MET A 1 -41.33 -53.86 40.41
CA MET A 1 -40.50 -54.42 39.33
C MET A 1 -39.59 -53.32 38.81
N SER A 2 -38.33 -53.68 38.53
CA SER A 2 -37.14 -52.82 38.41
C SER A 2 -37.15 -51.70 37.36
N TYR A 3 -36.37 -50.65 37.68
CA TYR A 3 -35.76 -49.59 36.84
C TYR A 3 -35.09 -50.13 35.54
N PRO A 4 -34.83 -49.31 34.47
CA PRO A 4 -34.02 -48.08 34.58
C PRO A 4 -34.29 -46.87 33.67
N GLN A 5 -34.03 -45.70 34.28
CA GLN A 5 -33.28 -44.54 33.80
C GLN A 5 -33.00 -44.44 32.29
N ASN A 6 -33.64 -43.49 31.60
CA ASN A 6 -33.14 -42.97 30.33
C ASN A 6 -32.59 -41.55 30.53
N LYS A 7 -31.26 -41.46 30.59
CA LYS A 7 -30.49 -40.23 30.59
C LYS A 7 -30.29 -39.75 29.16
N ASN A 8 -31.24 -38.98 28.62
CA ASN A 8 -30.95 -38.18 27.43
C ASN A 8 -30.26 -36.89 27.84
N LYS A 9 -28.94 -37.04 27.93
CA LYS A 9 -27.91 -36.03 28.14
C LYS A 9 -28.14 -34.87 27.17
N LEU A 10 -28.56 -33.73 27.72
CA LEU A 10 -28.55 -32.43 27.08
C LEU A 10 -27.09 -32.08 26.73
N ASN A 11 -26.66 -32.40 25.51
CA ASN A 11 -25.36 -31.97 25.02
C ASN A 11 -25.49 -30.51 24.58
N HIS A 12 -25.17 -29.65 25.54
CA HIS A 12 -24.90 -28.24 25.43
C HIS A 12 -24.02 -27.94 24.19
N MET A 13 -24.62 -27.38 23.13
CA MET A 13 -23.85 -26.60 22.15
C MET A 13 -23.16 -25.49 22.92
N SER A 14 -21.84 -25.60 23.11
CA SER A 14 -21.00 -24.56 23.72
C SER A 14 -19.66 -24.46 23.02
N TYR A 15 -19.68 -24.52 21.69
CA TYR A 15 -18.55 -24.09 20.85
C TYR A 15 -18.79 -22.66 20.37
N LEU A 16 -18.95 -21.73 21.32
CA LEU A 16 -18.96 -20.30 21.01
C LEU A 16 -18.44 -19.48 22.18
N LYS A 17 -17.30 -19.88 22.76
CA LYS A 17 -16.73 -19.13 23.88
C LYS A 17 -15.87 -17.94 23.45
N HIS A 18 -15.51 -17.81 22.17
CA HIS A 18 -14.58 -16.74 21.75
C HIS A 18 -14.88 -16.08 20.39
N PRO A 19 -16.15 -15.78 20.01
CA PRO A 19 -16.42 -15.03 18.78
C PRO A 19 -15.77 -13.63 18.82
N ILE A 20 -15.62 -13.06 20.02
CA ILE A 20 -14.98 -11.76 20.27
C ILE A 20 -13.48 -11.80 19.92
N ILE A 21 -12.79 -12.89 20.24
CA ILE A 21 -11.35 -13.04 19.95
C ILE A 21 -11.14 -13.14 18.43
N CYS A 22 -11.98 -13.91 17.74
CA CYS A 22 -11.98 -13.97 16.28
C CYS A 22 -12.26 -12.59 15.65
N PHE A 23 -13.20 -11.82 16.18
CA PHE A 23 -13.50 -10.47 15.70
C PHE A 23 -12.34 -9.49 15.91
N LEU A 24 -11.67 -9.56 17.06
CA LEU A 24 -10.47 -8.76 17.35
C LEU A 24 -9.31 -9.08 16.39
N ILE A 25 -9.09 -10.36 16.08
CA ILE A 25 -8.06 -10.79 15.11
C ILE A 25 -8.40 -10.28 13.70
N LEU A 26 -9.67 -10.33 13.29
CA LEU A 26 -10.11 -9.80 12.00
C LEU A 26 -9.99 -8.27 11.90
N LEU A 27 -10.18 -7.55 13.01
CA LEU A 27 -10.07 -6.09 13.06
C LEU A 27 -8.63 -5.61 12.83
N ILE A 28 -7.64 -6.36 13.31
CA ILE A 28 -6.20 -6.06 13.14
C ILE A 28 -5.76 -6.22 11.66
N LEU A 29 -6.43 -7.09 10.88
CA LEU A 29 -6.10 -7.30 9.47
C LEU A 29 -6.72 -6.26 8.51
N SER A 30 -7.53 -5.33 9.03
CA SER A 30 -8.26 -4.34 8.23
C SER A 30 -7.46 -3.07 7.89
N SER A 31 -6.20 -2.96 8.29
CA SER A 31 -5.35 -1.84 7.89
C SER A 31 -4.88 -2.02 6.45
N CYS A 32 -5.80 -1.80 5.51
CA CYS A 32 -5.45 -1.45 4.13
C CYS A 32 -4.80 -0.06 4.18
N SER A 33 -3.48 -0.01 4.39
CA SER A 33 -2.73 1.24 4.36
C SER A 33 -2.59 1.68 2.90
N VAL A 34 -3.56 2.44 2.40
CA VAL A 34 -3.32 3.25 1.21
C VAL A 34 -2.32 4.33 1.63
N THR A 35 -1.14 4.32 1.03
CA THR A 35 -0.11 5.32 1.33
C THR A 35 -0.59 6.67 0.83
N HIS A 36 -1.07 7.52 1.75
CA HIS A 36 -1.47 8.88 1.45
C HIS A 36 -0.29 9.82 1.71
N TYR A 37 0.33 10.33 0.64
CA TYR A 37 1.36 11.37 0.76
C TYR A 37 0.68 12.71 0.97
N ALA A 38 1.01 13.36 2.09
CA ALA A 38 0.50 14.68 2.42
C ALA A 38 1.60 15.73 2.21
N ILE A 39 1.23 16.85 1.61
CA ILE A 39 2.07 18.04 1.59
C ILE A 39 2.39 18.42 3.04
N GLY A 40 3.66 18.72 3.32
CA GLY A 40 4.16 18.99 4.66
C GLY A 40 4.77 17.78 5.38
N MET A 41 4.68 16.55 4.84
CA MET A 41 5.32 15.40 5.48
C MET A 41 6.86 15.48 5.37
N SER A 42 7.56 14.91 6.35
CA SER A 42 9.03 14.87 6.30
C SER A 42 9.51 13.83 5.28
N GLU A 43 10.70 14.06 4.75
CA GLU A 43 11.36 13.13 3.83
C GLU A 43 11.62 11.76 4.45
N SER A 44 11.90 11.71 5.76
CA SER A 44 12.04 10.47 6.51
C SER A 44 10.73 9.70 6.62
N GLN A 45 9.62 10.38 6.94
CA GLN A 45 8.29 9.78 6.96
C GLN A 45 7.90 9.24 5.58
N PHE A 46 8.22 9.99 4.53
CA PHE A 46 7.99 9.58 3.15
C PHE A 46 8.76 8.31 2.80
N LYS A 47 10.08 8.29 3.03
CA LYS A 47 10.93 7.13 2.74
C LYS A 47 10.52 5.89 3.51
N ASN A 48 10.11 6.04 4.77
CA ASN A 48 9.63 4.91 5.59
C ASN A 48 8.31 4.31 5.08
N SER A 49 7.50 5.11 4.39
CA SER A 49 6.22 4.67 3.80
C SER A 49 6.39 3.97 2.45
N GLU A 50 7.54 4.12 1.80
CA GLU A 50 7.83 3.57 0.47
C GLU A 50 8.64 2.27 0.59
N LYS A 51 8.03 1.14 0.22
CA LYS A 51 8.73 -0.15 0.27
C LYS A 51 9.51 -0.51 -1.00
N TYR A 52 9.15 0.01 -2.18
CA TYR A 52 9.78 -0.39 -3.46
C TYR A 52 9.74 0.71 -4.55
N ASN A 53 10.70 0.69 -5.47
CA ASN A 53 10.73 1.47 -6.73
C ASN A 53 10.80 3.01 -6.62
N LEU A 54 11.33 3.53 -5.52
CA LEU A 54 11.66 4.95 -5.39
C LEU A 54 13.07 5.22 -5.93
N GLN A 55 13.19 6.16 -6.85
CA GLN A 55 14.45 6.58 -7.44
C GLN A 55 14.75 8.04 -7.06
N LEU A 56 15.98 8.32 -6.64
CA LEU A 56 16.47 9.68 -6.49
C LEU A 56 16.75 10.28 -7.89
N VAL A 57 16.16 11.43 -8.18
CA VAL A 57 16.35 12.17 -9.43
C VAL A 57 17.34 13.32 -9.24
N GLU A 58 17.21 14.03 -8.12
CA GLU A 58 18.00 15.21 -7.80
C GLU A 58 18.14 15.37 -6.29
N GLU A 59 19.31 15.77 -5.83
CA GLU A 59 19.58 16.10 -4.42
C GLU A 59 20.53 17.30 -4.33
N THR A 60 20.13 18.29 -3.54
CA THR A 60 20.90 19.49 -3.21
C THR A 60 20.75 19.76 -1.72
N SER A 61 21.45 20.78 -1.19
CA SER A 61 21.33 21.15 0.23
C SER A 61 19.93 21.59 0.66
N GLN A 62 19.07 22.04 -0.26
CA GLN A 62 17.73 22.54 0.05
C GLN A 62 16.61 21.81 -0.69
N HIS A 63 16.91 21.06 -1.74
CA HIS A 63 15.91 20.43 -2.59
C HIS A 63 16.26 18.97 -2.85
N THR A 64 15.25 18.11 -2.78
CA THR A 64 15.37 16.69 -3.13
C THR A 64 14.18 16.29 -4.00
N VAL A 65 14.43 15.55 -5.07
CA VAL A 65 13.39 15.06 -5.97
C VAL A 65 13.46 13.55 -6.08
N TYR A 66 12.36 12.90 -5.76
CA TYR A 66 12.18 11.47 -5.97
C TYR A 66 11.21 11.18 -7.11
N ARG A 67 11.40 10.05 -7.77
CA ARG A 67 10.52 9.52 -8.80
C ARG A 67 10.12 8.09 -8.51
N ARG A 68 8.87 7.75 -8.77
CA ARG A 68 8.33 6.39 -8.72
C ARG A 68 7.52 6.10 -9.98
N ILE A 69 7.57 4.87 -10.46
CA ILE A 69 6.69 4.40 -11.54
C ILE A 69 5.24 4.39 -11.03
N ALA A 70 4.35 5.11 -11.70
CA ALA A 70 2.94 5.20 -11.35
C ALA A 70 2.12 4.13 -12.07
N THR A 71 2.34 3.96 -13.37
CA THR A 71 1.72 2.91 -14.20
C THR A 71 2.72 2.32 -15.19
N GLN A 72 2.48 1.07 -15.59
CA GLN A 72 3.28 0.34 -16.59
C GLN A 72 2.36 -0.29 -17.65
N ASP A 73 2.90 -0.54 -18.84
CA ASP A 73 2.23 -1.33 -19.88
C ASP A 73 2.36 -2.84 -19.63
N ALA A 74 1.78 -3.64 -20.54
CA ALA A 74 1.82 -5.10 -20.46
C ALA A 74 3.24 -5.69 -20.60
N GLN A 75 4.21 -4.89 -21.07
CA GLN A 75 5.62 -5.25 -21.23
C GLN A 75 6.48 -4.66 -20.09
N MET A 76 5.86 -4.23 -18.99
CA MET A 76 6.52 -3.63 -17.83
C MET A 76 7.23 -2.31 -18.12
N LYS A 77 6.95 -1.64 -19.25
CA LYS A 77 7.50 -0.32 -19.54
C LYS A 77 6.70 0.75 -18.80
N PRO A 78 7.36 1.70 -18.12
CA PRO A 78 6.67 2.80 -17.47
C PRO A 78 5.85 3.63 -18.46
N LEU A 79 4.58 3.87 -18.13
CA LEU A 79 3.68 4.76 -18.86
C LEU A 79 3.55 6.12 -18.18
N SER A 80 3.76 6.17 -16.87
CA SER A 80 3.75 7.42 -16.11
C SER A 80 4.56 7.29 -14.81
N TYR A 81 4.91 8.44 -14.25
CA TYR A 81 5.72 8.57 -13.04
C TYR A 81 5.11 9.57 -12.06
N TYR A 82 5.15 9.24 -10.78
CA TYR A 82 5.00 10.22 -9.71
C TYR A 82 6.36 10.84 -9.39
N TYR A 83 6.39 12.17 -9.33
CA TYR A 83 7.48 12.97 -8.83
C TYR A 83 7.11 13.57 -7.48
N TYR A 84 8.04 13.53 -6.54
CA TYR A 84 7.89 14.07 -5.19
C TYR A 84 9.00 15.07 -4.93
N TYR A 85 8.64 16.32 -4.67
CA TYR A 85 9.57 17.42 -4.51
C TYR A 85 9.63 17.84 -3.04
N PHE A 86 10.81 17.80 -2.47
CA PHE A 86 11.09 18.18 -1.09
C PHE A 86 11.88 19.48 -1.06
N ASN A 87 11.49 20.38 -0.17
CA ASN A 87 12.26 21.57 0.18
C ASN A 87 12.63 21.50 1.65
N ASN A 88 13.93 21.60 1.96
CA ASN A 88 14.48 21.47 3.31
C ASN A 88 13.92 20.23 4.05
N GLY A 89 13.86 19.09 3.35
CA GLY A 89 13.37 17.82 3.90
C GLY A 89 11.84 17.72 4.09
N THR A 90 11.06 18.66 3.53
CA THR A 90 9.58 18.68 3.63
C THR A 90 8.94 18.53 2.25
N LEU A 91 7.96 17.63 2.09
CA LEU A 91 7.25 17.43 0.83
C LEU A 91 6.41 18.66 0.48
N VAL A 92 6.75 19.36 -0.60
CA VAL A 92 6.04 20.59 -1.02
C VAL A 92 5.20 20.40 -2.27
N ARG A 93 5.46 19.35 -3.07
CA ARG A 93 4.71 19.08 -4.30
C ARG A 93 4.76 17.61 -4.68
N THR A 94 3.66 17.14 -5.24
CA THR A 94 3.58 15.88 -5.97
C THR A 94 3.13 16.16 -7.40
N GLN A 95 3.62 15.38 -8.37
CA GLN A 95 3.23 15.55 -9.77
C GLN A 95 3.20 14.20 -10.48
N LEU A 96 2.12 13.93 -11.22
CA LEU A 96 2.04 12.81 -12.16
C LEU A 96 2.47 13.31 -13.54
N ILE A 97 3.43 12.61 -14.16
CA ILE A 97 3.95 12.93 -15.49
C ILE A 97 3.90 11.68 -16.37
N GLU A 98 3.37 11.80 -17.58
CA GLU A 98 3.38 10.71 -18.56
C GLU A 98 4.81 10.43 -19.05
N ALA A 99 5.15 9.16 -19.23
CA ALA A 99 6.43 8.77 -19.79
C ALA A 99 6.49 9.21 -21.27
N PRO A 100 7.64 9.70 -21.76
CA PRO A 100 7.81 9.99 -23.18
C PRO A 100 7.50 8.74 -24.00
N LYS A 101 6.56 8.86 -24.94
CA LYS A 101 6.35 7.80 -25.93
C LYS A 101 7.61 7.72 -26.80
N PRO A 102 8.19 6.54 -27.03
CA PRO A 102 9.27 6.42 -28.00
C PRO A 102 8.70 6.85 -29.36
N ASP A 103 9.30 7.88 -29.97
CA ASP A 103 8.98 8.25 -31.34
C ASP A 103 9.25 7.04 -32.24
N VAL A 104 8.18 6.46 -32.78
CA VAL A 104 8.30 5.44 -33.81
C VAL A 104 8.72 6.17 -35.08
N VAL A 105 10.03 6.31 -35.28
CA VAL A 105 10.58 6.79 -36.56
C VAL A 105 10.30 5.71 -37.58
N LEU A 106 9.23 5.89 -38.35
CA LEU A 106 8.91 5.03 -39.47
C LEU A 106 9.92 5.30 -40.58
N LEU A 107 10.97 4.49 -40.64
CA LEU A 107 11.89 4.46 -41.77
C LEU A 107 11.14 3.84 -42.96
N SER A 108 10.36 4.65 -43.69
CA SER A 108 9.86 4.27 -45.00
C SER A 108 11.05 4.12 -45.95
N LYS A 109 11.20 2.92 -46.52
CA LYS A 109 12.09 2.59 -47.62
C LYS A 109 11.29 2.40 -48.90
#